data_AF-F2KE17-F1
#
_entry.id   AF-F2KE17-F1
#
_cell.length_a   1.000
_cell.length_b   1.000
_cell.length_c   1.000
_cell.angle_alpha   90.00
_cell.angle_beta   90.00
_cell.angle_gamma   90.00
#
_symmetry.space_group_name_H-M   'P 1'
#
loop_
_entity.id
_entity.type
_entity.pdbx_description
1 polymer ?
#
loop_
_entity_poly.entity_id
_entity_poly.type
_entity_poly.pdbx_seq_one_letter_code
_entity_poly.pdbx_strand_id
1 'polypeptide(L)'
;MSDFIYRFRPVNRLLNEDGTSGELDSQYIFFASPEKLNDPLEGYKDIYFCGDKIVWRNLIKHYLRCLIDSCLDYLCSEKGAMPNKNIGVFTTARSVPEPLNELNAFIFKRLTSEPSIEEFISKLATDRKVRRWELFGYIQSLHIHFLDVTFEVLHERGMSPDKLDYLSRGRPQRLAQIQKNISTIIADSNITKEQELVFKKRHQINNEHQFLFCWMGLFQI
;
A
#
# COMPACT_ATOMS: atom_id res chain seq x y z
N MET A 1 22.16 30.28 -5.78
CA MET A 1 20.71 30.61 -5.76
C MET A 1 20.38 31.19 -7.12
N SER A 2 19.31 30.77 -7.79
CA SER A 2 18.90 31.34 -9.08
C SER A 2 18.17 32.67 -8.85
N ASP A 3 18.63 33.76 -9.49
CA ASP A 3 18.20 35.15 -9.27
C ASP A 3 16.76 35.50 -9.70
N PHE A 4 15.94 34.53 -10.11
CA PHE A 4 14.62 34.79 -10.68
C PHE A 4 13.54 33.90 -10.05
N ILE A 5 12.47 34.54 -9.57
CA ILE A 5 11.31 33.90 -8.92
C ILE A 5 10.31 33.34 -9.94
N TYR A 6 10.29 33.87 -11.16
CA TYR A 6 9.33 33.49 -12.21
C TYR A 6 10.02 33.52 -13.58
N ARG A 7 9.85 32.48 -14.41
CA ARG A 7 10.44 32.43 -15.75
C ARG A 7 9.35 32.62 -16.80
N PHE A 8 9.35 33.77 -17.45
CA PHE A 8 8.54 33.93 -18.65
C PHE A 8 9.05 33.03 -19.76
N ARG A 9 8.14 32.49 -20.57
CA ARG A 9 8.56 31.77 -21.76
C ARG A 9 9.25 32.73 -22.71
N PRO A 10 10.37 32.31 -23.33
CA PRO A 10 11.02 33.13 -24.32
C PRO A 10 10.12 33.29 -25.55
N VAL A 11 10.04 34.52 -26.07
CA VAL A 11 9.12 34.93 -27.15
C VAL A 11 9.32 34.09 -28.41
N ASN A 12 10.55 33.68 -28.70
CA ASN A 12 10.88 32.81 -29.83
C ASN A 12 10.21 31.42 -29.75
N ARG A 13 9.72 30.96 -28.60
CA ARG A 13 8.93 29.71 -28.56
C ARG A 13 7.48 29.94 -28.97
N LEU A 14 6.94 31.12 -28.66
CA LEU A 14 5.58 31.50 -29.02
C LEU A 14 5.45 31.88 -30.49
N LEU A 15 6.49 32.50 -31.05
CA LEU A 15 6.46 33.10 -32.39
C LEU A 15 7.54 32.57 -33.35
N ASN A 16 8.49 31.73 -32.91
CA ASN A 16 9.73 31.41 -33.66
C ASN A 16 10.52 32.67 -34.07
N GLU A 17 11.67 32.49 -34.74
CA GLU A 17 12.51 33.61 -35.20
C GLU A 17 11.89 34.37 -36.38
N ASP A 18 11.00 33.70 -37.14
CA ASP A 18 10.24 34.27 -38.26
C ASP A 18 8.98 35.04 -37.82
N GLY A 19 8.70 35.08 -36.51
CA GLY A 19 7.59 35.82 -35.92
C GLY A 19 6.21 35.21 -36.16
N THR A 20 6.12 34.06 -36.84
CA THR A 20 4.84 33.49 -37.30
C THR A 20 4.70 31.99 -37.05
N SER A 21 5.74 31.17 -37.16
CA SER A 21 5.57 29.70 -37.14
C SER A 21 5.58 29.05 -35.76
N GLY A 22 5.45 29.84 -34.69
CA GLY A 22 5.52 29.34 -33.31
C GLY A 22 4.25 28.63 -32.81
N GLU A 23 4.21 28.35 -31.49
CA GLU A 23 3.11 27.65 -30.81
C GLU A 23 1.71 28.22 -31.13
N LEU A 24 1.60 29.55 -31.28
CA LEU A 24 0.32 30.22 -31.53
C LEU A 24 -0.28 29.88 -32.91
N ASP A 25 0.54 29.88 -33.95
CA ASP A 25 0.11 29.58 -35.32
C ASP A 25 -0.14 28.08 -35.51
N SER A 26 0.72 27.27 -34.91
CA SER A 26 0.59 25.80 -34.94
C SER A 26 -0.50 25.27 -34.00
N GLN A 27 -1.21 26.15 -33.28
CA GLN A 27 -2.34 25.85 -32.39
C GLN A 27 -2.08 24.73 -31.36
N TYR A 28 -0.85 24.60 -30.87
CA TYR A 28 -0.53 23.68 -29.80
C TYR A 28 0.01 24.42 -28.59
N ILE A 29 -0.24 23.85 -27.41
CA ILE A 29 0.25 24.39 -26.15
C ILE A 29 1.30 23.43 -25.62
N PHE A 30 2.54 23.91 -25.49
CA PHE A 30 3.57 23.10 -24.83
C PHE A 30 3.28 23.00 -23.33
N PHE A 31 3.23 21.78 -22.79
CA PHE A 31 3.15 21.57 -21.35
C PHE A 31 4.55 21.32 -20.79
N ALA A 32 4.97 22.15 -19.83
CA ALA A 32 6.26 21.99 -19.18
C ALA A 32 6.28 20.74 -18.28
N SER A 33 7.43 20.07 -18.19
CA SER A 33 7.62 19.02 -17.18
C SER A 33 7.56 19.63 -15.77
N PRO A 34 7.21 18.85 -14.72
CA PRO A 34 7.10 19.37 -13.36
C PRO A 34 8.34 20.13 -12.87
N GLU A 35 9.55 19.76 -13.32
CA GLU A 35 10.78 20.46 -12.92
C GLU A 35 10.97 21.84 -13.56
N LYS A 36 10.12 22.19 -14.54
CA LYS A 36 10.17 23.43 -15.33
C LYS A 36 8.98 24.37 -15.08
N LEU A 37 8.11 24.02 -14.13
CA LEU A 37 6.98 24.88 -13.74
C LEU A 37 7.48 26.11 -12.98
N ASN A 38 6.74 27.21 -13.14
CA ASN A 38 7.13 28.51 -12.58
C ASN A 38 6.84 28.63 -11.10
N ASP A 39 5.86 27.88 -10.60
CA ASP A 39 5.58 27.78 -9.19
C ASP A 39 6.32 26.55 -8.62
N PRO A 40 7.26 26.72 -7.68
CA PRO A 40 7.96 25.62 -7.02
C PRO A 40 7.04 24.63 -6.30
N LEU A 41 5.80 25.02 -6.01
CA LEU A 41 4.77 24.20 -5.38
C LEU A 41 3.86 23.51 -6.41
N GLU A 42 3.88 23.93 -7.67
CA GLU A 42 3.09 23.35 -8.75
C GLU A 42 3.71 21.99 -9.12
N GLY A 43 3.18 20.93 -8.52
CA GLY A 43 3.73 19.57 -8.59
C GLY A 43 4.05 18.95 -7.22
N TYR A 44 4.14 19.76 -6.16
CA TYR A 44 4.28 19.27 -4.80
C TYR A 44 2.94 18.76 -4.27
N LYS A 45 2.76 17.43 -4.26
CA LYS A 45 1.62 16.77 -3.63
C LYS A 45 2.04 16.21 -2.27
N ASP A 46 1.64 16.88 -1.18
CA ASP A 46 1.80 16.34 0.17
C ASP A 46 0.69 15.32 0.46
N ILE A 47 0.89 14.08 0.04
CA ILE A 47 -0.07 12.98 0.24
C ILE A 47 0.25 12.24 1.55
N TYR A 48 -0.74 12.15 2.41
CA TYR A 48 -0.70 11.41 3.66
C TYR A 48 -2.05 10.76 3.95
N PHE A 49 -2.04 9.72 4.77
CA PHE A 49 -3.24 9.12 5.33
C PHE A 49 -3.46 9.65 6.75
N CYS A 50 -4.68 10.09 7.06
CA CYS A 50 -5.07 10.61 8.36
C CYS A 50 -6.53 10.28 8.57
N GLY A 51 -6.90 9.89 9.79
CA GLY A 51 -8.28 9.57 10.10
C GLY A 51 -8.45 8.87 11.43
N ASP A 52 -9.69 8.86 11.88
CA ASP A 52 -10.10 8.20 13.09
C ASP A 52 -10.08 6.67 12.97
N LYS A 53 -10.53 6.01 14.03
CA LYS A 53 -10.60 4.55 14.09
C LYS A 53 -11.48 3.94 13.00
N ILE A 54 -12.53 4.64 12.56
CA ILE A 54 -13.44 4.17 11.51
C ILE A 54 -12.71 4.16 10.18
N VAL A 55 -11.99 5.24 9.86
CA VAL A 55 -11.19 5.37 8.63
C VAL A 55 -10.10 4.29 8.56
N TRP A 56 -9.38 4.04 9.66
CA TRP A 56 -8.38 2.98 9.72
C TRP A 56 -8.97 1.57 9.57
N ARG A 57 -10.09 1.29 10.24
CA ARG A 57 -10.80 0.01 10.09
C ARG A 57 -11.23 -0.22 8.65
N ASN A 58 -11.73 0.83 7.97
CA ASN A 58 -12.13 0.73 6.57
C ASN A 58 -10.94 0.51 5.64
N LEU A 59 -9.80 1.16 5.88
CA LEU A 59 -8.56 0.89 5.12
C LEU A 59 -8.15 -0.58 5.26
N ILE A 60 -8.08 -1.10 6.48
CA ILE A 60 -7.70 -2.50 6.74
C ILE A 60 -8.71 -3.47 6.16
N LYS A 61 -10.01 -3.18 6.28
CA LYS A 61 -11.07 -3.98 5.68
C LYS A 61 -10.96 -4.05 4.15
N HIS A 62 -10.64 -2.93 3.50
CA HIS A 62 -10.43 -2.89 2.05
C HIS A 62 -9.15 -3.59 1.62
N TYR A 63 -8.07 -3.42 2.38
CA TYR A 63 -6.83 -4.16 2.19
C TYR A 63 -7.07 -5.67 2.27
N LEU A 64 -7.79 -6.11 3.29
CA LEU A 64 -8.14 -7.52 3.50
C LEU A 64 -9.00 -8.07 2.36
N ARG A 65 -9.92 -7.27 1.81
CA ARG A 65 -10.68 -7.64 0.63
C ARG A 65 -9.79 -7.93 -0.57
N CYS A 66 -8.88 -7.01 -0.88
CA CYS A 66 -7.90 -7.21 -1.94
C CYS A 66 -7.05 -8.47 -1.68
N LEU A 67 -6.66 -8.70 -0.43
CA LEU A 67 -5.88 -9.87 -0.04
C LEU A 67 -6.66 -11.18 -0.24
N ILE A 68 -7.92 -11.24 0.19
CA ILE A 68 -8.79 -12.41 0.04
C ILE A 68 -9.02 -12.70 -1.44
N ASP A 69 -9.32 -11.68 -2.24
CA ASP A 69 -9.49 -11.82 -3.69
C ASP A 69 -8.21 -12.41 -4.32
N SER A 70 -7.02 -11.90 -3.95
CA SER A 70 -5.74 -12.47 -4.41
C SER A 70 -5.48 -13.89 -3.92
N CYS A 71 -5.89 -14.24 -2.69
CA CYS A 71 -5.79 -15.62 -2.19
C CYS A 71 -6.71 -16.57 -2.94
N LEU A 72 -7.94 -16.15 -3.27
CA LEU A 72 -8.89 -16.95 -4.04
C LEU A 72 -8.40 -17.13 -5.47
N ASP A 73 -7.95 -16.05 -6.12
CA ASP A 73 -7.30 -16.11 -7.44
C ASP A 73 -6.15 -17.12 -7.44
N TYR A 74 -5.29 -17.08 -6.43
CA TYR A 74 -4.19 -18.03 -6.27
C TYR A 74 -4.68 -19.49 -6.15
N LEU A 75 -5.70 -19.74 -5.33
CA LEU A 75 -6.25 -21.10 -5.13
C LEU A 75 -6.96 -21.63 -6.38
N CYS A 76 -7.53 -20.75 -7.21
CA CYS A 76 -8.16 -21.12 -8.48
C CYS A 76 -7.18 -21.20 -9.66
N SER A 77 -5.95 -20.72 -9.49
CA SER A 77 -4.94 -20.73 -10.55
C SER A 77 -4.32 -22.11 -10.75
N GLU A 78 -3.86 -22.39 -11.97
CA GLU A 78 -3.08 -23.59 -12.25
C GLU A 78 -1.77 -23.59 -11.46
N LYS A 79 -1.31 -24.77 -11.03
CA LYS A 79 -0.02 -24.90 -10.34
C LYS A 79 1.11 -24.38 -11.23
N GLY A 80 1.90 -23.45 -10.71
CA GLY A 80 3.00 -22.82 -11.46
C GLY A 80 2.59 -21.63 -12.31
N ALA A 81 1.30 -21.27 -12.36
CA ALA A 81 0.86 -20.02 -12.97
C ALA A 81 1.48 -18.82 -12.25
N MET A 82 1.83 -17.80 -13.02
CA MET A 82 2.31 -16.55 -12.44
C MET A 82 1.20 -15.87 -11.65
N PRO A 83 1.50 -15.30 -10.46
CA PRO A 83 0.52 -14.57 -9.68
C PRO A 83 -0.11 -13.44 -10.50
N ASN A 84 -1.43 -13.30 -10.40
CA ASN A 84 -2.14 -12.18 -10.98
C ASN A 84 -1.62 -10.86 -10.36
N LYS A 85 -1.09 -9.97 -11.21
CA LYS A 85 -0.56 -8.67 -10.78
C LYS A 85 -1.64 -7.59 -10.67
N ASN A 86 -2.85 -7.86 -11.17
CA ASN A 86 -3.97 -6.94 -11.09
C ASN A 86 -4.64 -7.05 -9.72
N ILE A 87 -4.48 -6.03 -8.89
CA ILE A 87 -5.14 -5.93 -7.59
C ILE A 87 -6.49 -5.22 -7.79
N GLY A 88 -7.57 -5.83 -7.31
CA GLY A 88 -8.94 -5.28 -7.35
C GLY A 88 -9.16 -4.09 -6.41
N VAL A 89 -8.36 -3.02 -6.55
CA VAL A 89 -8.40 -1.86 -5.64
C VAL A 89 -9.72 -1.08 -5.69
N PHE A 90 -10.50 -1.24 -6.76
CA PHE A 90 -11.82 -0.62 -6.92
C PHE A 90 -12.98 -1.55 -6.52
N THR A 91 -12.68 -2.76 -6.04
CA THR A 91 -13.71 -3.71 -5.60
C THR A 91 -14.39 -3.21 -4.33
N THR A 92 -15.72 -3.09 -4.35
CA THR A 92 -16.53 -2.64 -3.20
C THR A 92 -17.51 -3.72 -2.76
N ALA A 93 -18.13 -3.55 -1.59
CA ALA A 93 -19.17 -4.48 -1.12
C ALA A 93 -20.35 -4.62 -2.10
N ARG A 94 -20.61 -3.59 -2.92
CA ARG A 94 -21.68 -3.60 -3.93
C ARG A 94 -21.30 -4.35 -5.21
N SER A 95 -20.00 -4.51 -5.47
CA SER A 95 -19.51 -5.10 -6.71
C SER A 95 -19.15 -6.57 -6.59
N VAL A 96 -19.45 -7.21 -5.44
CA VAL A 96 -19.15 -8.62 -5.21
C VAL A 96 -20.37 -9.39 -4.71
N PRO A 97 -20.43 -10.70 -4.94
CA PRO A 97 -21.50 -11.55 -4.40
C PRO A 97 -21.54 -11.55 -2.87
N GLU A 98 -22.74 -11.75 -2.31
CA GLU A 98 -22.95 -11.76 -0.85
C GLU A 98 -22.11 -12.81 -0.09
N PRO A 99 -21.93 -14.05 -0.59
CA PRO A 99 -21.05 -15.02 0.09
C PRO A 99 -19.61 -14.52 0.29
N LEU A 100 -19.10 -13.74 -0.67
CA LEU A 100 -17.77 -13.13 -0.56
C LEU A 100 -17.76 -11.95 0.42
N ASN A 101 -18.84 -11.16 0.49
CA ASN A 101 -19.02 -10.14 1.52
C ASN A 101 -19.04 -10.75 2.93
N GLU A 102 -19.76 -11.84 3.12
CA GLU A 102 -19.83 -12.56 4.39
C GLU A 102 -18.48 -13.14 4.80
N LEU A 103 -17.74 -13.75 3.86
CA LEU A 103 -16.38 -14.24 4.10
C LEU A 103 -15.45 -13.09 4.53
N ASN A 104 -15.46 -11.98 3.79
CA ASN A 104 -14.70 -10.78 4.12
C ASN A 104 -15.03 -10.25 5.52
N ALA A 105 -16.32 -10.14 5.85
CA ALA A 105 -16.77 -9.66 7.15
C ALA A 105 -16.35 -10.60 8.28
N PHE A 106 -16.42 -11.91 8.05
CA PHE A 106 -16.03 -12.93 9.01
C PHE A 106 -14.52 -12.90 9.31
N ILE A 107 -13.67 -12.88 8.28
CA ILE A 107 -12.20 -12.80 8.46
C ILE A 107 -11.83 -11.49 9.15
N PHE A 108 -12.43 -10.37 8.73
CA PHE A 108 -12.19 -9.08 9.37
C PHE A 108 -12.59 -9.08 10.85
N LYS A 109 -13.73 -9.70 11.19
CA LYS A 109 -14.17 -9.84 12.59
C LYS A 109 -13.20 -10.71 13.38
N ARG A 110 -12.72 -11.82 12.83
CA ARG A 110 -11.74 -12.69 13.49
C ARG A 110 -10.43 -11.96 13.76
N LEU A 111 -9.90 -11.25 12.76
CA LEU A 111 -8.70 -10.43 12.91
C LEU A 111 -8.86 -9.33 13.97
N THR A 112 -9.98 -8.61 13.96
CA THR A 112 -10.22 -7.52 14.93
C THR A 112 -10.66 -8.00 16.32
N SER A 113 -10.88 -9.31 16.49
CA SER A 113 -11.06 -9.90 17.82
C SER A 113 -9.72 -10.15 18.52
N GLU A 114 -8.60 -10.13 17.79
CA GLU A 114 -7.26 -10.24 18.36
C GLU A 114 -6.86 -8.93 19.05
N PRO A 115 -6.55 -8.93 20.37
CA PRO A 115 -6.27 -7.72 21.13
C PRO A 115 -5.13 -6.88 20.53
N SER A 116 -4.05 -7.53 20.07
CA SER A 116 -2.91 -6.83 19.45
C SER A 116 -3.29 -6.11 18.16
N ILE A 117 -4.23 -6.64 17.38
CA ILE A 117 -4.68 -5.99 16.14
C ILE A 117 -5.58 -4.80 16.47
N GLU A 118 -6.51 -4.96 17.42
CA GLU A 118 -7.40 -3.88 17.83
C GLU A 118 -6.65 -2.73 18.50
N GLU A 119 -5.64 -3.04 19.32
CA GLU A 119 -4.74 -2.07 19.92
C GLU A 119 -3.90 -1.36 18.84
N PHE A 120 -3.37 -2.09 17.86
CA PHE A 120 -2.61 -1.53 16.75
C PHE A 120 -3.44 -0.50 15.97
N ILE A 121 -4.69 -0.84 15.63
CA ILE A 121 -5.62 0.08 14.96
C ILE A 121 -5.90 1.31 15.83
N SER A 122 -6.15 1.09 17.12
CA SER A 122 -6.48 2.17 18.06
C SER A 122 -5.31 3.14 18.26
N LYS A 123 -4.06 2.65 18.20
CA LYS A 123 -2.85 3.46 18.30
C LYS A 123 -2.55 4.26 17.03
N LEU A 124 -2.95 3.76 15.87
CA LEU A 124 -2.84 4.49 14.60
C LEU A 124 -3.93 5.54 14.40
N ALA A 125 -5.10 5.33 15.01
CA ALA A 125 -6.28 6.18 14.93
C ALA A 125 -6.10 7.51 15.69
N THR A 126 -5.23 8.36 15.16
CA THR A 126 -4.92 9.70 15.65
C THR A 126 -5.03 10.71 14.50
N ASP A 127 -5.00 12.01 14.82
CA ASP A 127 -4.98 13.09 13.82
C ASP A 127 -3.62 13.24 13.11
N ARG A 128 -2.74 12.23 13.24
CA ARG A 128 -1.42 12.25 12.65
C ARG A 128 -1.46 11.93 11.16
N LYS A 129 -0.59 12.63 10.42
CA LYS A 129 -0.35 12.41 9.00
C LYS A 129 0.62 11.24 8.78
N VAL A 130 0.07 10.07 8.47
CA VAL A 130 0.85 8.87 8.12
C VAL A 130 1.29 8.92 6.67
N ARG A 131 2.60 8.96 6.43
CA ARG A 131 3.16 9.04 5.06
C ARG A 131 3.26 7.66 4.42
N ARG A 132 3.43 7.62 3.09
CA ARG A 132 3.45 6.38 2.28
C ARG A 132 4.32 5.26 2.85
N TRP A 133 5.58 5.54 3.19
CA TRP A 133 6.53 4.52 3.64
C TRP A 133 6.20 3.96 5.02
N GLU A 134 5.69 4.83 5.87
CA GLU A 134 5.22 4.47 7.19
C GLU A 134 3.96 3.61 7.10
N LEU A 135 2.98 4.01 6.28
CA LEU A 135 1.78 3.22 6.01
C LEU A 135 2.14 1.83 5.47
N PHE A 136 3.07 1.77 4.52
CA PHE A 136 3.58 0.51 3.99
C PHE A 136 4.20 -0.36 5.09
N GLY A 137 5.04 0.22 5.94
CA GLY A 137 5.65 -0.48 7.06
C GLY A 137 4.63 -1.07 8.03
N TYR A 138 3.56 -0.34 8.33
CA TYR A 138 2.46 -0.82 9.16
C TYR A 138 1.71 -1.98 8.50
N ILE A 139 1.22 -1.81 7.28
CA ILE A 139 0.47 -2.84 6.57
C ILE A 139 1.32 -4.10 6.36
N GLN A 140 2.59 -3.95 6.01
CA GLN A 140 3.51 -5.08 5.83
C GLN A 140 3.73 -5.86 7.13
N SER A 141 3.75 -5.17 8.28
CA SER A 141 3.89 -5.85 9.58
C SER A 141 2.67 -6.72 9.94
N LEU A 142 1.50 -6.38 9.40
CA LEU A 142 0.25 -7.12 9.60
C LEU A 142 0.03 -8.20 8.52
N HIS A 143 0.59 -8.02 7.32
CA HIS A 143 0.31 -8.82 6.13
C HIS A 143 0.42 -10.33 6.35
N ILE A 144 1.52 -10.81 6.95
CA ILE A 144 1.72 -12.27 7.17
C ILE A 144 0.69 -12.82 8.16
N HIS A 145 0.30 -12.04 9.17
CA HIS A 145 -0.75 -12.47 10.10
C HIS A 145 -2.13 -12.45 9.42
N PHE A 146 -2.41 -11.48 8.56
CA PHE A 146 -3.65 -11.45 7.78
C PHE A 146 -3.75 -12.64 6.82
N LEU A 147 -2.66 -13.01 6.16
CA LEU A 147 -2.57 -14.21 5.32
C LEU A 147 -2.85 -15.48 6.13
N ASP A 148 -2.18 -15.63 7.27
CA ASP A 148 -2.35 -16.78 8.17
C ASP A 148 -3.82 -16.99 8.57
N VAL A 149 -4.48 -15.95 9.07
CA VAL A 149 -5.90 -16.02 9.46
C VAL A 149 -6.80 -16.23 8.24
N THR A 150 -6.47 -15.65 7.09
CA THR A 150 -7.24 -15.83 5.85
C THR A 150 -7.21 -17.30 5.42
N PHE A 151 -6.02 -17.91 5.30
CA PHE A 151 -5.90 -19.30 4.90
C PHE A 151 -6.46 -20.28 5.93
N GLU A 152 -6.37 -19.96 7.22
CA GLU A 152 -7.05 -20.74 8.26
C GLU A 152 -8.57 -20.76 8.04
N VAL A 153 -9.19 -19.59 7.83
CA VAL A 153 -10.64 -19.50 7.57
C VAL A 153 -11.03 -20.18 6.25
N LEU A 154 -10.24 -20.01 5.20
CA LEU A 154 -10.49 -20.68 3.91
C LEU A 154 -10.44 -22.21 4.07
N HIS A 155 -9.49 -22.73 4.85
CA HIS A 155 -9.41 -24.15 5.16
C HIS A 155 -10.61 -24.63 6.01
N GLU A 156 -10.99 -23.89 7.06
CA GLU A 156 -12.19 -24.20 7.87
C GLU A 156 -13.47 -24.28 7.05
N ARG A 157 -13.56 -23.51 5.97
CA ARG A 157 -14.71 -23.49 5.04
C ARG A 157 -14.58 -24.47 3.87
N GLY A 158 -13.54 -25.30 3.83
CA GLY A 158 -13.29 -26.26 2.75
C GLY A 158 -12.90 -25.63 1.41
N MET A 159 -12.47 -24.36 1.41
CA MET A 159 -12.04 -23.63 0.21
C MET A 159 -10.53 -23.78 -0.07
N SER A 160 -9.74 -24.21 0.92
CA SER A 160 -8.32 -24.53 0.77
C SER A 160 -8.06 -25.98 1.17
N PRO A 161 -7.41 -26.80 0.31
CA PRO A 161 -7.14 -28.21 0.61
C PRO A 161 -6.17 -28.37 1.79
N ASP A 162 -5.15 -27.51 1.85
CA ASP A 162 -4.13 -27.55 2.88
C ASP A 162 -4.29 -26.40 3.88
N LYS A 163 -4.06 -26.72 5.15
CA LYS A 163 -3.74 -25.72 6.16
C LYS A 163 -2.28 -25.32 5.98
N LEU A 164 -2.01 -24.03 5.78
CA LEU A 164 -0.64 -23.52 5.64
C LEU A 164 0.05 -23.48 7.01
N ASP A 165 0.44 -24.65 7.53
CA ASP A 165 0.97 -24.82 8.88
C ASP A 165 2.21 -23.96 9.18
N TYR A 166 3.03 -23.67 8.17
CA TYR A 166 4.20 -22.80 8.32
C TYR A 166 3.80 -21.36 8.67
N LEU A 167 2.63 -20.90 8.21
CA LEU A 167 2.07 -19.63 8.68
C LEU A 167 1.69 -19.80 10.14
N SER A 168 0.87 -20.78 10.50
CA SER A 168 0.33 -20.91 11.86
C SER A 168 1.39 -21.10 12.95
N ARG A 169 2.49 -21.83 12.68
CA ARG A 169 3.59 -22.07 13.65
C ARG A 169 4.23 -20.78 14.19
N GLY A 170 4.29 -19.73 13.38
CA GLY A 170 4.90 -18.44 13.77
C GLY A 170 3.93 -17.44 14.38
N ARG A 171 2.65 -17.80 14.60
CA ARG A 171 1.61 -16.86 15.02
C ARG A 171 1.91 -16.18 16.35
N PRO A 172 2.33 -16.88 17.43
CA PRO A 172 2.64 -16.24 18.70
C PRO A 172 3.78 -15.22 18.58
N GLN A 173 4.84 -15.55 17.84
CA GLN A 173 5.99 -14.66 17.61
C GLN A 173 5.58 -13.43 16.78
N ARG A 174 4.72 -13.61 15.78
CA ARG A 174 4.19 -12.49 14.98
C ARG A 174 3.32 -11.57 15.83
N LEU A 175 2.43 -12.10 16.66
CA LEU A 175 1.60 -11.28 17.56
C LEU A 175 2.47 -10.53 18.57
N ALA A 176 3.48 -11.17 19.15
CA ALA A 176 4.46 -10.51 20.00
C ALA A 176 5.24 -9.41 19.26
N GLN A 177 5.60 -9.63 17.99
CA GLN A 177 6.27 -8.63 17.16
C GLN A 177 5.33 -7.46 16.81
N ILE A 178 4.04 -7.72 16.54
CA ILE A 178 3.03 -6.68 16.35
C ILE A 178 2.93 -5.85 17.64
N GLN A 179 2.82 -6.50 18.81
CA GLN A 179 2.79 -5.82 20.10
C GLN A 179 4.04 -4.96 20.34
N LYS A 180 5.22 -5.46 19.98
CA LYS A 180 6.46 -4.68 20.03
C LYS A 180 6.44 -3.51 19.03
N ASN A 181 5.85 -3.67 17.86
CA ASN A 181 5.71 -2.58 16.91
C ASN A 181 4.75 -1.51 17.44
N ILE A 182 3.69 -1.89 18.16
CA ILE A 182 2.73 -0.95 18.77
C ILE A 182 3.44 0.03 19.70
N SER A 183 4.37 -0.45 20.55
CA SER A 183 5.12 0.43 21.45
C SER A 183 6.07 1.38 20.73
N THR A 184 6.41 1.07 19.47
CA THR A 184 7.20 1.95 18.60
C THR A 184 6.36 2.86 17.71
N ILE A 185 5.03 2.73 17.71
CA ILE A 185 4.15 3.67 17.01
C ILE A 185 4.32 5.03 17.66
N ILE A 186 4.88 5.95 16.89
CA ILE A 186 5.19 7.30 17.33
C ILE A 186 3.87 8.04 17.52
N ALA A 187 3.59 8.44 18.76
CA ALA A 187 2.43 9.27 19.10
C ALA A 187 2.55 10.70 18.54
N ASP A 188 3.77 11.11 18.18
CA ASP A 188 4.07 12.47 17.76
C ASP A 188 3.77 12.71 16.27
N SER A 189 3.33 13.92 15.96
CA SER A 189 2.74 14.31 14.66
C SER A 189 3.71 14.23 13.46
N ASN A 190 5.02 14.27 13.71
CA ASN A 190 6.05 14.27 12.67
C ASN A 190 7.08 13.18 12.92
N ILE A 191 7.23 12.26 11.96
CA ILE A 191 8.39 11.37 11.91
C ILE A 191 9.64 12.17 11.57
N THR A 192 10.78 11.82 12.17
CA THR A 192 12.07 12.42 11.80
C THR A 192 12.52 11.92 10.42
N LYS A 193 13.39 12.69 9.74
CA LYS A 193 13.98 12.27 8.46
C LYS A 193 14.71 10.92 8.57
N GLU A 194 15.31 10.65 9.72
CA GLU A 194 15.99 9.39 10.02
C GLU A 194 15.00 8.23 10.09
N GLN A 195 13.84 8.42 10.71
CA GLN A 195 12.78 7.41 10.78
C GLN A 195 12.16 7.13 9.40
N GLU A 196 11.95 8.17 8.59
CA GLU A 196 11.52 8.00 7.21
C GLU A 196 12.54 7.18 6.41
N LEU A 197 13.85 7.43 6.61
CA LEU A 197 14.92 6.66 6.00
C LEU A 197 14.90 5.19 6.45
N VAL A 198 14.60 4.92 7.73
CA VAL A 198 14.43 3.55 8.25
C VAL A 198 13.25 2.85 7.56
N PHE A 199 12.09 3.49 7.44
CA PHE A 199 10.95 2.91 6.71
C PHE A 199 11.28 2.63 5.25
N LYS A 200 11.97 3.56 4.57
CA LYS A 200 12.44 3.39 3.18
C LYS A 200 13.41 2.21 3.04
N LYS A 201 14.42 2.13 3.90
CA LYS A 201 15.40 1.03 3.90
C LYS A 201 14.73 -0.31 4.20
N ARG A 202 13.83 -0.36 5.18
CA ARG A 202 13.06 -1.57 5.51
C ARG A 202 12.22 -2.03 4.32
N HIS A 203 11.57 -1.10 3.61
CA HIS A 203 10.84 -1.41 2.39
C HIS A 203 11.76 -2.00 1.30
N GLN A 204 12.91 -1.36 1.04
CA GLN A 204 13.89 -1.86 0.06
C GLN A 204 14.37 -3.28 0.39
N ILE A 205 14.80 -3.50 1.64
CA ILE A 205 15.25 -4.81 2.12
C ILE A 205 14.14 -5.86 1.96
N ASN A 206 12.91 -5.52 2.31
CA ASN A 206 11.81 -6.47 2.21
C ASN A 206 11.45 -6.81 0.75
N ASN A 207 11.53 -5.84 -0.17
CA ASN A 207 11.36 -6.12 -1.59
C ASN A 207 12.47 -7.04 -2.10
N GLU A 208 13.73 -6.76 -1.75
CA GLU A 208 14.89 -7.62 -2.09
C GLU A 208 14.74 -9.03 -1.51
N HIS A 209 14.26 -9.16 -0.27
CA HIS A 209 13.94 -10.45 0.33
C HIS A 209 12.78 -11.17 -0.37
N GLN A 210 11.73 -10.46 -0.80
CA GLN A 210 10.65 -11.05 -1.60
C GLN A 210 11.17 -11.56 -2.96
N PHE A 211 12.11 -10.84 -3.59
CA PHE A 211 12.81 -11.32 -4.78
C PHE A 211 13.59 -12.61 -4.49
N LEU A 212 14.34 -12.67 -3.38
CA LEU A 212 15.09 -13.87 -3.00
C LEU A 212 14.19 -15.08 -2.72
N PHE A 213 13.05 -14.90 -2.04
CA PHE A 213 12.09 -15.99 -1.82
C PHE A 213 11.39 -16.44 -3.11
N CYS A 214 11.06 -15.53 -4.03
CA CYS A 214 10.58 -15.89 -5.37
C CYS A 214 11.64 -16.66 -6.18
N TRP A 215 12.92 -16.33 -6.03
CA TRP A 215 14.02 -17.01 -6.73
C TRP A 215 14.34 -18.38 -6.13
N MET A 216 14.29 -18.52 -4.80
CA MET A 216 14.52 -19.81 -4.12
C MET A 216 13.35 -20.79 -4.29
N GLY A 217 12.12 -20.28 -4.46
CA GLY A 217 10.95 -21.10 -4.81
C GLY A 217 10.98 -21.70 -6.23
N LEU A 218 11.88 -21.22 -7.11
CA LEU A 218 12.13 -21.80 -8.44
C LEU A 218 13.14 -22.96 -8.43
N PHE A 219 13.77 -23.26 -7.28
CA PHE A 219 14.76 -24.34 -7.13
C PHE A 219 14.31 -25.47 -6.19
N GLN A 220 13.03 -25.52 -5.81
CA GLN A 220 12.43 -26.70 -5.15
C GLN A 220 11.28 -27.25 -6.00
N ILE A 221 11.65 -27.82 -7.16
CA ILE A 221 10.93 -28.89 -7.85
C ILE A 221 11.96 -29.97 -8.16
#